data_AF-A0A531KIE5-F1
#
_entry.id   AF-A0A531KIE5-F1
#
_cell.length_a   1.000
_cell.length_b   1.000
_cell.length_c   1.000
_cell.angle_alpha   90.00
_cell.angle_beta   90.00
_cell.angle_gamma   90.00
#
_symmetry.space_group_name_H-M   'P 1'
#
loop_
_entity.id
_entity.type
_entity.pdbx_description
1 polymer ?
#
loop_
_entity_poly.entity_id
_entity_poly.type
_entity_poly.pdbx_seq_one_letter_code
_entity_poly.pdbx_strand_id
1 'polypeptide(L)' 'ADMALAIAEGRPHRCSMELALHAVDVMTGMLRSGASGKFVTMQTTCERPAALGVMDAEGLLAKKK' A
#
# COMPACT_ATOMS: atom_id res chain seq x y z
N ALA A 1 -7.50 5.21 12.37
CA ALA A 1 -6.82 5.00 11.07
C ALA A 1 -5.84 3.82 11.21
N ASP A 2 -5.82 2.88 10.25
CA ASP A 2 -5.03 1.63 10.32
C ASP A 2 -3.55 1.87 10.66
N MET A 3 -2.94 2.84 9.99
CA MET A 3 -1.53 3.20 10.19
C MET A 3 -1.22 3.58 11.65
N ALA A 4 -2.03 4.43 12.27
CA ALA A 4 -1.82 4.84 13.66
C ALA A 4 -1.96 3.68 14.64
N LEU A 5 -2.95 2.80 14.41
CA LEU A 5 -3.16 1.61 15.24
C LEU A 5 -1.98 0.64 15.11
N ALA A 6 -1.55 0.36 13.87
CA ALA A 6 -0.44 -0.51 13.58
C ALA A 6 0.89 -0.04 14.21
N ILE A 7 1.14 1.27 14.22
CA ILE A 7 2.31 1.86 14.91
C ILE A 7 2.23 1.61 16.41
N ALA A 8 1.06 1.80 17.03
CA ALA A 8 0.87 1.55 18.46
C ALA A 8 1.02 0.06 18.83
N GLU A 9 0.60 -0.84 17.93
CA GLU A 9 0.63 -2.29 18.13
C GLU A 9 1.96 -2.94 17.69
N GLY A 10 2.85 -2.19 17.02
CA GLY A 10 4.11 -2.73 16.51
C GLY A 10 3.95 -3.73 15.37
N ARG A 11 2.85 -3.67 14.60
CA ARG A 11 2.62 -4.51 13.42
C ARG A 11 2.86 -3.73 12.12
N PRO A 12 3.15 -4.41 10.99
CA PRO A 12 3.17 -3.76 9.68
C PRO A 12 1.82 -3.08 9.39
N HIS A 13 1.85 -1.80 9.03
CA HIS A 13 0.66 -1.10 8.54
C HIS A 13 0.42 -1.42 7.06
N ARG A 14 -0.85 -1.53 6.68
CA ARG A 14 -1.26 -1.95 5.32
C ARG A 14 -0.81 -0.96 4.25
N CYS A 15 -0.72 0.32 4.58
CA CYS A 15 -0.16 1.38 3.72
C CYS A 15 1.30 1.65 4.07
N SER A 16 2.19 0.71 3.78
CA SER A 16 3.63 0.85 4.05
C SER A 16 4.33 1.83 3.10
N MET A 17 5.48 2.35 3.55
CA MET A 17 6.33 3.18 2.69
C MET A 17 6.82 2.40 1.48
N GLU A 18 7.19 1.12 1.67
CA GLU A 18 7.61 0.24 0.58
C GLU A 18 6.49 0.01 -0.45
N LEU A 19 5.25 -0.22 0.02
CA LEU A 19 4.10 -0.34 -0.88
C LEU A 19 3.86 0.96 -1.65
N ALA A 20 3.91 2.11 -0.97
CA ALA A 20 3.72 3.41 -1.60
C ALA A 20 4.79 3.67 -2.67
N LEU A 21 6.06 3.37 -2.37
CA LEU A 21 7.16 3.48 -3.31
C LEU A 21 6.95 2.55 -4.52
N HIS A 22 6.58 1.29 -4.28
CA HIS A 22 6.34 0.33 -5.35
C HIS A 22 5.15 0.73 -6.24
N ALA A 23 4.08 1.25 -5.65
CA ALA A 23 2.94 1.76 -6.40
C ALA A 23 3.34 2.92 -7.34
N VAL A 24 4.21 3.83 -6.90
CA VAL A 24 4.74 4.91 -7.74
C VAL A 24 5.61 4.38 -8.88
N ASP A 25 6.47 3.39 -8.62
CA ASP A 25 7.27 2.73 -9.66
C ASP A 25 6.36 2.08 -10.72
N VAL A 26 5.31 1.37 -10.30
CA VAL A 26 4.32 0.78 -11.21
C VAL A 26 3.61 1.86 -12.04
N MET A 27 3.08 2.91 -11.41
CA MET A 27 2.37 3.99 -12.11
C MET A 27 3.26 4.68 -13.16
N THR A 28 4.51 5.00 -12.80
CA THR A 28 5.45 5.65 -13.73
C THR A 28 5.98 4.69 -14.79
N GLY A 29 6.16 3.42 -14.45
CA GLY A 29 6.51 2.34 -15.36
C GLY A 29 5.46 2.10 -16.45
N MET A 30 4.17 2.17 -16.09
CA MET A 30 3.06 2.08 -17.06
C MET A 30 3.13 3.20 -18.10
N LEU A 31 3.37 4.44 -17.69
CA LEU A 31 3.52 5.58 -18.60
C LEU A 31 4.72 5.41 -19.54
N ARG A 32 5.87 4.99 -19.00
CA ARG A 32 7.09 4.68 -19.78
C ARG A 32 6.86 3.55 -20.79
N SER A 33 6.17 2.50 -20.38
CA SER A 33 5.79 1.37 -21.24
C SER A 33 4.90 1.86 -22.39
N GLY A 34 3.86 2.62 -22.09
CA GLY A 34 2.95 3.19 -23.08
C GLY A 34 3.64 4.14 -24.06
N ALA A 35 4.57 4.99 -23.59
CA ALA A 35 5.32 5.90 -24.44
C ALA A 35 6.35 5.21 -25.34
N SER A 36 6.97 4.12 -24.86
CA SER A 36 8.07 3.43 -25.57
C SER A 36 7.62 2.21 -26.37
N GLY A 37 6.42 1.69 -26.11
CA GLY A 37 5.93 0.42 -26.68
C GLY A 37 6.71 -0.81 -26.20
N LYS A 38 7.43 -0.72 -25.07
CA LYS A 38 8.28 -1.79 -24.55
C LYS A 38 7.88 -2.18 -23.14
N PHE A 39 8.13 -3.44 -22.78
CA PHE A 39 8.03 -3.88 -21.39
C PHE A 39 9.05 -3.15 -20.52
N VAL A 40 8.61 -2.75 -19.33
CA VAL A 40 9.41 -2.03 -18.33
C VAL A 40 9.51 -2.89 -17.07
N THR A 41 10.73 -3.26 -16.69
CA THR A 41 11.00 -4.00 -15.44
C THR A 41 10.96 -3.05 -14.25
N MET A 42 10.17 -3.41 -13.23
CA MET A 42 10.09 -2.65 -11.98
C MET A 42 11.42 -2.75 -11.22
N GLN A 43 11.81 -1.67 -10.55
CA GLN A 43 13.05 -1.58 -9.79
C GLN A 43 12.82 -1.75 -8.29
N THR A 44 11.56 -1.75 -7.88
CA THR A 44 11.12 -1.84 -6.49
C THR A 44 10.24 -3.07 -6.29
N THR A 45 10.07 -3.47 -5.03
CA THR A 45 9.14 -4.52 -4.61
C THR A 45 8.59 -4.17 -3.24
N CYS A 46 7.55 -4.86 -2.81
CA CYS A 46 7.01 -4.77 -1.46
C CYS A 46 6.39 -6.10 -1.04
N GLU A 47 6.28 -6.35 0.25
CA GLU A 47 5.43 -7.43 0.74
C GLU A 47 3.97 -7.16 0.38
N ARG A 48 3.22 -8.24 0.10
CA ARG A 48 1.78 -8.11 -0.15
C ARG A 48 1.08 -7.72 1.16
N PRO A 49 0.39 -6.57 1.23
CA PRO A 49 -0.30 -6.17 2.44
C PRO A 49 -1.40 -7.16 2.82
N ALA A 50 -1.62 -7.33 4.13
CA ALA A 50 -2.76 -8.07 4.63
C ALA A 50 -4.07 -7.40 4.21
N ALA A 51 -5.06 -8.21 3.82
CA ALA A 51 -6.40 -7.71 3.52
C ALA A 51 -7.00 -6.96 4.72
N LEU A 52 -7.80 -5.93 4.45
CA LEU A 52 -8.60 -5.28 5.47
C LEU A 52 -9.96 -6.00 5.54
N GLY A 53 -10.15 -6.83 6.56
CA GLY A 53 -11.41 -7.53 6.79
C GLY A 53 -12.52 -6.61 7.26
N VAL A 54 -13.77 -7.07 7.19
CA VAL A 54 -14.96 -6.29 7.60
C VAL A 54 -14.86 -5.86 9.07
N MET A 55 -14.52 -6.78 9.98
CA MET A 55 -14.38 -6.48 11.41
C MET A 55 -13.29 -5.43 11.69
N ASP A 56 -12.13 -5.56 11.03
CA ASP A 56 -11.04 -4.58 11.16
C ASP A 56 -11.48 -3.20 10.64
N ALA A 57 -12.20 -3.16 9.52
CA ALA A 57 -12.72 -1.92 8.95
C ALA A 57 -13.74 -1.24 9.88
N GLU A 58 -14.67 -2.00 10.47
CA GLU A 58 -15.64 -1.49 11.45
C GLU A 58 -14.93 -0.89 12.67
N GLY A 59 -13.91 -1.56 13.20
CA GLY A 59 -13.11 -1.06 14.33
C GLY A 59 -12.42 0.27 14.05
N LEU A 60 -12.09 0.57 12.79
CA LEU A 60 -11.47 1.83 12.39
C LEU A 60 -12.45 3.01 12.27
N LEU A 61 -13.76 2.75 12.18
CA LEU A 61 -14.81 3.76 11.97
C LEU A 61 -15.41 4.33 13.27
N ALA A 62 -14.94 3.89 14.44
CA ALA A 62 -15.53 4.28 15.72
C ALA A 62 -15.50 5.81 15.94
N LYS A 63 -16.69 6.42 16.05
CA LYS A 63 -16.84 7.71 16.74
C LYS A 63 -16.46 7.49 18.20
N LYS A 64 -15.31 8.05 18.62
CA LYS A 64 -15.05 8.25 20.05
C LYS A 64 -16.25 9.00 20.63
N LYS A 65 -16.91 8.41 21.64
CA LYS A 65 -17.72 9.17 22.59
C LYS A 65 -16.81 10.11 23.37
#